data_AF-A0A420Y412-F1
#
_entry.id   AF-A0A420Y412-F1
#
_cell.length_a   1.000
_cell.length_b   1.000
_cell.length_c   1.000
_cell.angle_alpha   90.00
_cell.angle_beta   90.00
_cell.angle_gamma   90.00
#
_symmetry.space_group_name_H-M   'P 1'
#
loop_
_entity.id
_entity.type
_entity.pdbx_description
1 polymer ?
#
loop_
_entity_poly.entity_id
_entity_poly.type
_entity_poly.pdbx_seq_one_letter_code
_entity_poly.pdbx_strand_id
1 'polypeptide(L)'
;MRTTSILSLLTAAAVKLATATPQTGALGNATVVVNNPPGVVYSASLPAAAFDKAAFPSGNVKGSIAATANPNGIGAWFKVQFSGLPKEGGPF
;
A
#
# COMPACT_ATOMS: atom_id res chain seq x y z
N MET A 1 61.99 30.99 16.82
CA MET A 1 60.89 30.52 17.70
C MET A 1 59.77 31.54 17.56
N ARG A 2 58.68 31.31 16.83
CA ARG A 2 57.61 30.34 17.12
C ARG A 2 56.90 30.01 15.80
N THR A 3 56.98 28.75 15.35
CA THR A 3 56.16 28.25 14.25
C THR A 3 54.82 27.82 14.83
N THR A 4 53.76 28.57 14.52
CA THR A 4 52.38 28.28 14.86
C THR A 4 51.92 27.04 14.10
N SER A 5 51.84 25.90 14.78
CA SER A 5 51.32 24.65 14.21
C SER A 5 49.79 24.68 14.26
N ILE A 6 49.16 24.62 13.09
CA ILE A 6 47.71 24.54 12.91
C ILE A 6 47.28 23.11 13.28
N LEU A 7 46.63 22.96 14.42
CA LEU A 7 46.08 21.69 14.87
C LEU A 7 44.68 21.49 14.26
N SER A 8 44.64 20.82 13.11
CA SER A 8 43.40 20.42 12.45
C SER A 8 42.68 19.34 13.28
N LEU A 9 41.64 19.71 14.02
CA LEU A 9 40.71 18.75 14.62
C LEU A 9 39.74 18.24 13.54
N LEU A 10 40.03 17.08 12.96
CA LEU A 10 39.02 16.31 12.22
C LEU A 10 38.14 15.55 13.23
N THR A 11 37.03 16.16 13.64
CA THR A 11 35.93 15.43 14.28
C THR A 11 35.20 14.62 13.21
N ALA A 12 35.50 13.32 13.13
CA ALA A 12 34.71 12.39 12.35
C ALA A 12 33.34 12.19 13.03
N ALA A 13 32.37 13.02 12.67
CA ALA A 13 30.97 12.73 12.98
C ALA A 13 30.54 11.54 12.10
N ALA A 14 30.57 10.33 12.67
CA ALA A 14 29.94 9.17 12.06
C ALA A 14 28.42 9.39 12.06
N VAL A 15 27.91 10.05 11.02
CA VAL A 15 26.48 10.09 10.74
C VAL A 15 26.08 8.65 10.42
N LYS A 16 25.47 7.96 11.38
CA LYS A 16 24.72 6.74 11.10
C LYS A 16 23.53 7.15 10.24
N LEU A 17 23.69 7.08 8.93
CA LEU A 17 22.59 7.20 7.99
C LEU A 17 21.70 5.97 8.22
N ALA A 18 20.72 6.10 9.10
CA ALA A 18 19.72 5.08 9.29
C ALA A 18 18.89 5.01 8.00
N THR A 19 19.29 4.14 7.07
CA THR A 19 18.45 3.69 5.96
C THR A 19 17.38 2.78 6.55
N ALA A 20 16.48 3.33 7.36
CA ALA A 20 15.32 2.60 7.83
C ALA A 20 14.45 2.33 6.60
N THR A 21 14.45 1.08 6.12
CA THR A 21 13.45 0.64 5.17
C THR A 21 12.08 0.82 5.83
N PRO A 22 11.14 1.56 5.22
CA PRO A 22 9.83 1.76 5.83
C PRO A 22 9.19 0.39 6.05
N GLN A 23 8.75 0.17 7.30
CA GLN A 23 8.11 -1.07 7.72
C GLN A 23 6.63 -0.77 7.99
N THR A 24 5.71 -1.57 7.42
CA THR A 24 4.27 -1.45 7.72
C THR A 24 3.96 -2.00 9.11
N GLY A 25 3.95 -1.12 10.11
CA GLY A 25 3.54 -1.45 11.48
C GLY A 25 4.41 -2.51 12.18
N ALA A 26 3.90 -3.04 13.29
CA ALA A 26 4.63 -3.96 14.17
C ALA A 26 4.91 -5.33 13.55
N LEU A 27 4.12 -5.75 12.55
CA LEU A 27 4.20 -7.10 11.95
C LEU A 27 5.13 -7.19 10.74
N GLY A 28 5.77 -6.10 10.33
CA GLY A 28 6.63 -6.12 9.17
C GLY A 28 5.91 -5.80 7.85
N ASN A 29 6.68 -5.77 6.78
CA ASN A 29 6.15 -5.61 5.42
C ASN A 29 5.43 -6.87 4.97
N ALA A 30 4.32 -6.70 4.24
CA ALA A 30 3.65 -7.82 3.60
C ALA A 30 4.59 -8.53 2.61
N THR A 31 4.50 -9.85 2.54
CA THR A 31 5.27 -10.66 1.58
C THR A 31 4.89 -10.32 0.15
N VAL A 32 5.88 -10.23 -0.74
CA VAL A 32 5.64 -10.05 -2.18
C VAL A 32 5.14 -11.36 -2.78
N VAL A 33 3.93 -11.33 -3.35
CA VAL A 33 3.37 -12.49 -4.06
C VAL A 33 3.94 -12.54 -5.47
N VAL A 34 4.51 -13.70 -5.83
CA VAL A 34 5.18 -13.96 -7.12
C VAL A 34 4.63 -15.23 -7.77
N ASN A 35 4.95 -15.43 -9.06
CA ASN A 35 4.51 -16.58 -9.87
C ASN A 35 2.99 -16.69 -10.03
N ASN A 36 2.28 -15.55 -10.04
CA ASN A 36 0.86 -15.54 -10.38
C ASN A 36 0.69 -15.84 -11.89
N PRO A 37 -0.20 -16.77 -12.28
CA PRO A 37 -0.40 -17.12 -13.69
C PRO A 37 -1.01 -15.93 -14.46
N PRO A 38 -0.35 -15.42 -15.52
CA PRO A 38 -0.87 -14.33 -16.33
C PRO A 38 -2.07 -14.78 -17.17
N GLY A 39 -2.96 -13.83 -17.49
CA GLY A 39 -4.10 -14.06 -18.38
C GLY A 39 -5.36 -14.63 -17.71
N VAL A 40 -5.30 -15.00 -16.43
CA VAL A 40 -6.51 -15.41 -15.67
C VAL A 40 -7.19 -14.19 -15.07
N VAL A 41 -8.51 -14.09 -15.27
CA VAL A 41 -9.36 -13.02 -14.72
C VAL A 41 -10.27 -13.59 -13.64
N TYR A 42 -10.19 -13.05 -12.43
CA TYR A 42 -11.13 -13.35 -11.35
C TYR A 42 -12.04 -12.15 -11.15
N SER A 43 -13.34 -12.33 -11.26
CA SER A 43 -14.32 -11.25 -11.11
C SER A 43 -15.28 -11.52 -9.96
N ALA A 44 -15.59 -10.49 -9.19
CA ALA A 44 -16.63 -10.50 -8.17
C ALA A 44 -17.53 -9.28 -8.31
N SER A 45 -18.82 -9.46 -8.08
CA SER A 45 -19.81 -8.39 -8.03
C SER A 45 -20.31 -8.22 -6.61
N LEU A 46 -20.48 -6.97 -6.18
CA LEU A 46 -21.09 -6.66 -4.90
C LEU A 46 -22.56 -7.15 -4.88
N PRO A 47 -23.03 -7.70 -3.76
CA PRO A 47 -24.40 -8.18 -3.66
C PRO A 47 -25.39 -7.01 -3.71
N ALA A 48 -26.57 -7.27 -4.26
CA ALA A 48 -27.64 -6.27 -4.30
C ALA A 48 -28.14 -5.89 -2.90
N ALA A 49 -28.17 -6.86 -1.98
CA ALA A 49 -28.52 -6.63 -0.58
C ALA A 49 -27.33 -6.02 0.19
N ALA A 50 -27.61 -5.06 1.05
CA ALA A 50 -26.60 -4.42 1.90
C ALA A 50 -25.99 -5.44 2.88
N PHE A 51 -24.66 -5.53 2.86
CA PHE A 51 -23.90 -6.30 3.86
C PHE A 51 -23.90 -5.61 5.22
N ASP A 52 -24.01 -4.28 5.24
CA ASP A 52 -24.24 -3.46 6.43
C ASP A 52 -25.44 -2.53 6.22
N LYS A 53 -26.59 -2.88 6.81
CA LYS A 53 -27.81 -2.08 6.65
C LYS A 53 -27.75 -0.72 7.34
N ALA A 54 -26.97 -0.59 8.42
CA ALA A 54 -26.87 0.66 9.16
C ALA A 54 -26.02 1.67 8.38
N ALA A 55 -24.92 1.20 7.77
CA ALA A 55 -24.08 2.02 6.89
C ALA A 55 -24.77 2.34 5.55
N PHE A 56 -25.65 1.45 5.07
CA PHE A 56 -26.33 1.56 3.77
C PHE A 56 -27.86 1.56 3.89
N PRO A 57 -28.46 2.55 4.58
CA PRO A 57 -29.91 2.58 4.86
C PRO A 57 -30.76 2.71 3.59
N SER A 58 -30.17 3.27 2.52
CA SER A 58 -30.84 3.48 1.22
C SER A 58 -30.47 2.43 0.17
N GLY A 59 -29.81 1.33 0.57
CA GLY A 59 -29.35 0.27 -0.32
C GLY A 59 -27.82 0.21 -0.46
N ASN A 60 -27.31 -0.97 -0.83
CA ASN A 60 -25.88 -1.27 -0.84
C ASN A 60 -25.08 -0.48 -1.88
N VAL A 61 -23.76 -0.40 -1.67
CA VAL A 61 -22.79 -0.08 -2.73
C VAL A 61 -22.95 -1.09 -3.86
N LYS A 62 -23.00 -0.57 -5.08
CA LYS A 62 -23.06 -1.38 -6.30
C LYS A 62 -21.73 -1.34 -7.00
N GLY A 63 -21.34 -2.49 -7.57
CA GLY A 63 -20.18 -2.52 -8.42
C GLY A 63 -19.52 -3.88 -8.52
N SER A 64 -18.31 -3.87 -9.06
CA SER A 64 -17.55 -5.08 -9.33
C SER A 64 -16.04 -4.84 -9.19
N ILE A 65 -15.33 -5.91 -8.86
CA ILE A 65 -13.88 -5.97 -8.90
C ILE A 65 -13.49 -7.06 -9.88
N ALA A 66 -12.52 -6.77 -10.76
CA ALA A 66 -11.80 -7.77 -11.52
C ALA A 66 -10.33 -7.76 -11.09
N ALA A 67 -9.76 -8.94 -10.88
CA ALA A 67 -8.36 -9.14 -10.53
C ALA A 67 -7.67 -9.96 -11.62
N THR A 68 -6.49 -9.52 -12.03
CA THR A 68 -5.61 -10.22 -12.96
C THR A 68 -4.19 -10.22 -12.43
N ALA A 69 -3.41 -11.26 -12.69
CA ALA A 69 -1.98 -11.20 -12.44
C ALA A 69 -1.33 -10.10 -13.30
N ASN A 70 -0.31 -9.43 -12.77
CA ASN A 70 0.54 -8.56 -13.56
C ASN A 70 1.24 -9.40 -14.66
N PRO A 71 1.48 -8.86 -15.88
CA PRO A 71 2.24 -9.56 -16.92
C PRO A 71 3.57 -10.19 -16.47
N ASN A 72 4.24 -9.63 -15.46
CA ASN A 72 5.48 -10.18 -14.90
C ASN A 72 5.28 -11.25 -13.80
N GLY A 73 4.04 -11.63 -13.49
CA GLY A 73 3.69 -12.61 -12.47
C GLY A 73 3.84 -12.12 -11.02
N ILE A 74 4.13 -10.83 -10.79
CA ILE A 74 4.30 -10.25 -9.46
C ILE A 74 3.09 -9.39 -9.09
N GLY A 75 2.46 -9.73 -7.97
CA GLY A 75 1.26 -9.05 -7.49
C GLY A 75 0.03 -9.24 -8.38
N ALA A 76 -0.98 -8.40 -8.18
CA ALA A 76 -2.23 -8.42 -8.91
C ALA A 76 -2.65 -7.00 -9.30
N TRP A 77 -3.27 -6.87 -10.46
CA TRP A 77 -3.95 -5.67 -10.89
C TRP A 77 -5.44 -5.80 -10.58
N PHE A 78 -5.98 -4.78 -9.93
CA PHE A 78 -7.39 -4.69 -9.61
C PHE A 78 -8.03 -3.60 -10.44
N LYS A 79 -9.06 -3.96 -11.19
CA LYS A 79 -9.96 -3.00 -11.83
C LYS A 79 -11.23 -2.95 -10.99
N VAL A 80 -11.46 -1.80 -10.36
CA VAL A 80 -12.57 -1.60 -9.43
C VAL A 80 -13.53 -0.58 -10.02
N GLN A 81 -14.82 -0.89 -9.97
CA GLN A 81 -15.87 0.05 -10.32
C GLN A 81 -16.94 -0.01 -9.24
N PHE A 82 -17.05 1.03 -8.44
CA PHE A 82 -18.09 1.19 -7.42
C PHE A 82 -18.95 2.41 -7.69
N SER A 83 -20.17 2.39 -7.16
CA SER A 83 -21.12 3.50 -7.18
C SER A 83 -22.03 3.42 -5.95
N GLY A 84 -22.59 4.57 -5.56
CA GLY A 84 -23.43 4.65 -4.36
C GLY A 84 -22.64 4.57 -3.05
N LEU A 85 -21.39 5.04 -3.04
CA LEU A 85 -20.62 5.18 -1.81
C LEU A 85 -21.28 6.23 -0.88
N PRO A 86 -21.15 6.09 0.45
CA PRO A 86 -21.64 7.09 1.39
C PRO A 86 -20.94 8.44 1.16
N LYS A 87 -21.66 9.54 1.39
CA LYS A 87 -21.12 10.89 1.17
C LYS A 87 -20.14 11.34 2.28
N GLU A 88 -20.25 10.75 3.47
CA GLU A 88 -19.52 11.15 4.68
C GLU A 88 -19.17 9.90 5.51
N GLY A 89 -18.20 10.01 6.44
CA GLY A 89 -17.83 8.93 7.38
C GLY A 89 -16.67 8.02 6.96
N GLY A 90 -15.75 8.47 6.10
CA GLY A 90 -14.61 7.68 5.61
C GLY A 90 -13.56 7.30 6.67
N PRO A 91 -12.54 6.48 6.33
CA PRO A 91 -11.88 6.42 5.02
C PRO A 91 -12.52 5.39 4.07
N PHE A 92 -12.85 5.84 2.86
CA PHE A 92 -13.30 4.98 1.75
C PHE A 92 -12.21 4.93 0.68
#